data_AF-A0A972M3Q4-F1
#
_entry.id   AF-A0A972M3Q4-F1
#
_cell.length_a   1.000
_cell.length_b   1.000
_cell.length_c   1.000
_cell.angle_alpha   90.00
_cell.angle_beta   90.00
_cell.angle_gamma   90.00
#
_symmetry.space_group_name_H-M   'P 1'
#
loop_
_entity.id
_entity.type
_entity.pdbx_description
1 polymer ?
#
loop_
_entity_poly.entity_id
_entity_poly.type
_entity_poly.pdbx_seq_one_letter_code
_entity_poly.pdbx_strand_id
1 'polypeptide(L)'
;MMWNQYPQEQVAAQVKQSLFVRTMNYTALWTVLYGIFVALLIGTGLDRVFGNPIVSLILVFMVMGASFFIRDPINASKAALAAYGVFTSFALAAVSSLLIHYVAYYKSSILIAALVTTFLISGATILAARTVKISEDKSQAIVKFLIIVGIAAFIASIVNLFLKSGIFGLIIAIIFLIWSVAALFITINQLDQIEALVGDNPEILDKLALWESVGVFIMFYNIFISLLEILLSLMGSNEE
;
A
#
# COMPACT_ATOMS: atom_id res chain seq x y z
N MET A 1 -6.71 8.52 60.75
CA MET A 1 -7.10 7.70 59.58
C MET A 1 -6.96 8.56 58.35
N MET A 2 -5.79 8.48 57.69
CA MET A 2 -5.53 9.21 56.44
C MET A 2 -6.13 8.39 55.30
N TRP A 3 -7.15 8.94 54.66
CA TRP A 3 -7.66 8.41 53.40
C TRP A 3 -6.62 8.71 52.32
N ASN A 4 -6.01 7.65 51.77
CA ASN A 4 -5.20 7.74 50.56
C ASN A 4 -6.10 8.22 49.42
N GLN A 5 -6.07 9.52 49.15
CA GLN A 5 -6.46 10.06 47.86
C GLN A 5 -5.38 9.62 46.87
N TYR A 6 -5.57 8.47 46.24
CA TYR A 6 -4.89 8.17 44.99
C TYR A 6 -5.33 9.26 44.00
N PRO A 7 -4.40 10.03 43.40
CA PRO A 7 -4.77 10.93 42.32
C PRO A 7 -5.28 10.04 41.17
N GLN A 8 -6.56 10.17 40.83
CA GLN A 8 -7.12 9.57 39.61
C GLN A 8 -6.54 10.21 38.33
N GLU A 9 -5.59 11.13 38.45
CA GLU A 9 -4.91 11.82 37.35
C GLU A 9 -3.92 10.94 36.56
N GLN A 10 -3.68 9.69 36.96
CA GLN A 10 -2.78 8.78 36.22
C GLN A 10 -3.48 7.67 35.43
N VAL A 11 -4.82 7.59 35.43
CA VAL A 11 -5.55 6.54 34.69
C VAL A 11 -5.79 6.89 33.21
N ALA A 12 -5.40 8.10 32.80
CA ALA A 12 -5.33 8.49 31.39
C ALA A 12 -3.89 8.87 31.01
N ALA A 13 -2.90 8.06 31.39
CA ALA A 13 -1.69 7.99 30.59
C ALA A 13 -2.14 7.57 29.19
N GLN A 14 -2.26 8.53 28.26
CA GLN A 14 -2.45 8.26 26.85
C GLN A 14 -1.49 7.14 26.50
N VAL A 15 -2.01 5.96 26.17
CA VAL A 15 -1.18 4.88 25.65
C VAL A 15 -0.56 5.47 24.40
N LYS A 16 0.70 5.87 24.52
CA LYS A 16 1.43 6.55 23.46
C LYS A 16 1.62 5.51 22.36
N GLN A 17 0.72 5.52 21.39
CA GLN A 17 0.78 4.62 20.25
C GLN A 17 2.02 4.98 19.45
N SER A 18 2.88 3.96 19.23
CA SER A 18 4.07 4.09 18.41
C SER A 18 3.70 4.48 16.97
N LEU A 19 4.67 5.02 16.23
CA LEU A 19 4.51 5.36 14.82
C LEU A 19 4.02 4.14 14.04
N PHE A 20 4.60 2.96 14.31
CA PHE A 20 4.17 1.70 13.71
C PHE A 20 2.68 1.44 13.86
N VAL A 21 2.14 1.51 15.09
CA VAL A 21 0.73 1.18 15.36
C VAL A 21 -0.19 2.15 14.61
N ARG A 22 0.16 3.44 14.61
CA ARG A 22 -0.59 4.47 13.89
C ARG A 22 -0.56 4.23 12.38
N THR A 23 0.61 3.94 11.82
CA THR A 23 0.78 3.64 10.39
C THR A 23 -0.08 2.44 9.98
N MET A 24 -0.10 1.37 10.79
CA MET A 24 -0.93 0.20 10.50
C MET A 24 -2.44 0.51 10.60
N ASN A 25 -2.86 1.30 11.58
CA ASN A 25 -4.27 1.70 11.71
C ASN A 25 -4.75 2.51 10.51
N TYR A 26 -3.96 3.49 10.05
CA TYR A 26 -4.29 4.25 8.84
C TYR A 26 -4.23 3.38 7.59
N THR A 27 -3.26 2.46 7.49
CA THR A 27 -3.19 1.49 6.36
C THR A 27 -4.46 0.65 6.29
N ALA A 28 -4.95 0.16 7.43
CA ALA A 28 -6.20 -0.59 7.51
C ALA A 28 -7.39 0.28 7.07
N LEU A 29 -7.44 1.55 7.49
CA LEU A 29 -8.46 2.51 7.06
C LEU A 29 -8.46 2.68 5.54
N TRP A 30 -7.31 2.91 4.91
CA TRP A 30 -7.17 3.04 3.45
C TRP A 30 -7.59 1.77 2.72
N THR A 31 -7.32 0.61 3.31
CA THR A 31 -7.71 -0.70 2.77
C THR A 31 -9.23 -0.90 2.82
N VAL A 32 -9.87 -0.52 3.92
CA VAL A 32 -11.34 -0.56 4.05
C VAL A 32 -11.99 0.41 3.06
N LEU A 33 -11.49 1.64 2.96
CA LEU A 33 -11.99 2.62 1.99
C LEU A 33 -11.82 2.13 0.55
N TYR A 34 -10.68 1.51 0.22
CA TYR A 34 -10.47 0.86 -1.07
C TYR A 34 -11.55 -0.19 -1.36
N GLY A 35 -11.82 -1.10 -0.41
CA GLY A 35 -12.87 -2.12 -0.57
C GLY A 35 -14.26 -1.51 -0.78
N ILE A 36 -14.59 -0.44 -0.05
CA ILE A 36 -15.84 0.32 -0.24
C ILE A 36 -15.90 0.93 -1.64
N PHE A 37 -14.83 1.60 -2.09
CA PHE A 37 -14.80 2.19 -3.43
C PHE A 37 -14.92 1.13 -4.53
N VAL A 38 -14.25 -0.02 -4.39
CA VAL A 38 -14.40 -1.14 -5.33
C VAL A 38 -15.87 -1.56 -5.39
N ALA A 39 -16.52 -1.79 -4.24
CA ALA A 39 -17.93 -2.17 -4.18
C ALA A 39 -18.87 -1.12 -4.80
N LEU A 40 -18.55 0.17 -4.67
CA LEU A 40 -19.33 1.26 -5.26
C LEU A 40 -19.14 1.40 -6.77
N LEU A 41 -18.01 0.94 -7.32
CA LEU A 41 -17.68 1.10 -8.73
C LEU A 41 -18.13 -0.07 -9.60
N ILE A 42 -18.08 -1.29 -9.05
CA ILE A 42 -18.44 -2.52 -9.77
C ILE A 42 -19.88 -2.44 -10.31
N GLY A 43 -20.06 -2.71 -11.60
CA GLY A 43 -21.38 -2.81 -12.22
C GLY A 43 -22.07 -1.49 -12.52
N THR A 44 -21.48 -0.35 -12.15
CA THR A 44 -22.03 0.99 -12.42
C THR A 44 -21.75 1.50 -13.84
N GLY A 45 -20.88 0.82 -14.59
CA GLY A 45 -20.36 1.28 -15.88
C GLY A 45 -19.16 2.23 -15.75
N LEU A 46 -18.93 2.82 -14.57
CA LEU A 46 -17.70 3.58 -14.26
C LEU A 46 -16.48 2.66 -14.18
N ASP A 47 -16.67 1.41 -13.77
CA ASP A 47 -15.64 0.37 -13.83
C ASP A 47 -15.02 0.27 -15.24
N ARG A 48 -15.83 0.32 -16.30
CA ARG A 48 -15.33 0.32 -17.69
C ARG A 48 -14.54 1.58 -18.06
N VAL A 49 -14.95 2.73 -17.53
CA VAL A 49 -14.25 4.01 -17.74
C VAL A 49 -12.87 3.95 -17.08
N PHE A 50 -12.81 3.49 -15.84
CA PHE A 50 -11.55 3.40 -15.09
C PHE A 50 -10.66 2.23 -15.50
N GLY A 51 -11.22 1.19 -16.13
CA GLY A 51 -10.47 0.14 -16.80
C GLY A 51 -9.88 0.55 -18.15
N ASN A 52 -10.14 1.76 -18.64
CA ASN A 52 -9.45 2.30 -19.80
C ASN A 52 -7.98 2.59 -19.42
N PRO A 53 -6.97 2.01 -20.12
CA PRO A 53 -5.57 2.15 -19.76
C PRO A 53 -5.08 3.60 -19.65
N ILE A 54 -5.60 4.52 -20.47
CA ILE A 54 -5.22 5.93 -20.45
C ILE A 54 -5.77 6.59 -19.18
N VAL A 55 -7.03 6.33 -18.83
CA VAL A 55 -7.66 6.87 -17.61
C VAL A 55 -6.96 6.30 -16.38
N SER A 56 -6.67 5.00 -16.37
CA SER A 56 -5.93 4.36 -15.29
C SER A 56 -4.55 4.99 -15.10
N LEU A 57 -3.84 5.24 -16.19
CA LEU A 57 -2.52 5.85 -16.18
C LEU A 57 -2.57 7.29 -15.64
N ILE A 58 -3.59 8.07 -16.02
CA ILE A 58 -3.82 9.42 -15.47
C ILE A 58 -4.00 9.36 -13.96
N LEU A 59 -4.82 8.43 -13.44
CA LEU A 59 -5.03 8.26 -12.00
C LEU A 59 -3.73 7.89 -11.27
N VAL A 60 -2.93 6.98 -11.83
CA VAL A 60 -1.63 6.62 -11.27
C VAL A 60 -0.68 7.82 -11.24
N PHE A 61 -0.62 8.61 -12.32
CA PHE A 61 0.17 9.84 -12.34
C PHE A 61 -0.36 10.90 -11.38
N MET A 62 -1.66 10.99 -11.13
CA MET A 62 -2.22 11.89 -10.14
C MET A 62 -1.83 11.49 -8.71
N VAL A 63 -1.84 10.19 -8.38
CA VAL A 63 -1.37 9.71 -7.07
C VAL A 63 0.12 10.04 -6.90
N MET A 64 0.96 9.73 -7.88
CA MET A 64 2.38 10.08 -7.84
C MET A 64 2.59 11.60 -7.79
N GLY A 65 1.86 12.38 -8.58
CA GLY A 65 1.95 13.84 -8.60
C GLY A 65 1.54 14.47 -7.27
N ALA A 66 0.48 13.97 -6.64
CA ALA A 66 0.03 14.43 -5.34
C ALA A 66 1.10 14.23 -4.24
N SER A 67 1.85 13.12 -4.30
CA SER A 67 2.96 12.89 -3.37
C SER A 67 4.07 13.92 -3.52
N PHE A 68 4.38 14.39 -4.74
CA PHE A 68 5.34 15.48 -4.96
C PHE A 68 4.87 16.84 -4.43
N PHE A 69 3.57 17.13 -4.48
CA PHE A 69 3.01 18.35 -3.90
C PHE A 69 3.10 18.34 -2.36
N ILE A 70 3.00 17.17 -1.74
CA ILE A 70 3.21 16.97 -0.29
C ILE A 70 4.69 16.61 -0.06
N ARG A 71 5.58 17.54 -0.41
CA ARG A 71 7.03 17.32 -0.27
C ARG A 71 7.49 17.14 1.17
N ASP A 72 6.79 17.77 2.12
CA ASP A 72 7.12 17.74 3.54
C ASP A 72 5.89 17.35 4.37
N PRO A 73 5.77 16.07 4.77
CA PRO A 73 4.60 15.60 5.52
C PRO A 73 4.53 16.17 6.94
N ILE A 74 5.63 16.66 7.52
CA ILE A 74 5.65 17.24 8.87
C ILE A 74 4.95 18.60 8.86
N ASN A 75 5.23 19.39 7.82
CA ASN A 75 4.66 20.72 7.63
C ASN A 75 3.29 20.70 6.90
N ALA A 76 2.93 19.58 6.28
CA ALA A 76 1.61 19.41 5.67
C ALA A 76 0.48 19.45 6.71
N SER A 77 -0.70 19.89 6.26
CA SER A 77 -1.91 19.77 7.09
C SER A 77 -2.37 18.31 7.15
N LYS A 78 -2.92 17.89 8.29
CA LYS A 78 -3.51 16.55 8.43
C LYS A 78 -4.62 16.29 7.41
N ALA A 79 -5.39 17.33 7.07
CA ALA A 79 -6.43 17.25 6.07
C ALA A 79 -5.86 16.93 4.67
N ALA A 80 -4.73 17.55 4.29
CA ALA A 80 -4.08 17.25 3.01
C ALA A 80 -3.54 15.81 2.95
N LEU A 81 -2.93 15.34 4.04
CA LEU A 81 -2.43 13.96 4.14
C LEU A 81 -3.56 12.93 4.09
N ALA A 82 -4.66 13.18 4.81
CA ALA A 82 -5.84 12.32 4.78
C ALA A 82 -6.51 12.33 3.40
N ALA A 83 -6.63 13.50 2.76
CA ALA A 83 -7.17 13.62 1.40
C ALA A 83 -6.33 12.83 0.39
N TYR A 84 -5.00 12.86 0.52
CA TYR A 84 -4.10 12.04 -0.29
C TYR A 84 -4.32 10.54 -0.08
N GLY A 85 -4.49 10.09 1.16
CA GLY A 85 -4.82 8.69 1.46
C GLY A 85 -6.17 8.27 0.87
N VAL A 86 -7.22 9.04 1.09
CA VAL A 86 -8.56 8.80 0.52
C VAL A 86 -8.53 8.77 -1.01
N PHE A 87 -7.86 9.74 -1.62
CA PHE A 87 -7.71 9.79 -3.08
C PHE A 87 -6.95 8.58 -3.61
N THR A 88 -5.90 8.14 -2.92
CA THR A 88 -5.15 6.94 -3.29
C THR A 88 -6.02 5.68 -3.22
N SER A 89 -6.80 5.51 -2.14
CA SER A 89 -7.78 4.41 -2.04
C SER A 89 -8.77 4.42 -3.19
N PHE A 90 -9.32 5.59 -3.53
CA PHE A 90 -10.23 5.74 -4.67
C PHE A 90 -9.55 5.42 -6.00
N ALA A 91 -8.37 5.99 -6.27
CA ALA A 91 -7.67 5.83 -7.53
C ALA A 91 -7.29 4.36 -7.78
N LEU A 92 -6.77 3.67 -6.76
CA LEU A 92 -6.43 2.26 -6.88
C LEU A 92 -7.68 1.39 -7.06
N ALA A 93 -8.78 1.69 -6.34
CA ALA A 93 -10.06 1.01 -6.51
C ALA A 93 -10.64 1.22 -7.92
N ALA A 94 -10.54 2.44 -8.44
CA ALA A 94 -10.95 2.79 -9.79
C ALA A 94 -10.19 1.96 -10.82
N VAL A 95 -8.85 1.97 -10.77
CA VAL A 95 -7.99 1.23 -11.70
C VAL A 95 -8.26 -0.28 -11.66
N SER A 96 -8.48 -0.85 -10.48
CA SER A 96 -8.68 -2.30 -10.32
C SER A 96 -10.13 -2.77 -10.47
N SER A 97 -11.12 -1.86 -10.40
CA SER A 97 -12.54 -2.20 -10.31
C SER A 97 -13.03 -3.11 -11.45
N LEU A 98 -12.62 -2.83 -12.70
CA LEU A 98 -13.02 -3.64 -13.84
C LEU A 98 -12.45 -5.06 -13.76
N LEU A 99 -11.15 -5.18 -13.45
CA LEU A 99 -10.50 -6.48 -13.29
C LEU A 99 -11.17 -7.27 -12.18
N ILE A 100 -11.42 -6.65 -11.02
CA ILE A 100 -12.08 -7.30 -9.89
C ILE A 100 -13.50 -7.71 -10.23
N HIS A 101 -14.28 -6.89 -10.94
CA HIS A 101 -15.62 -7.25 -11.41
C HIS A 101 -15.57 -8.52 -12.26
N TYR A 102 -14.69 -8.58 -13.26
CA TYR A 102 -14.56 -9.75 -14.12
C TYR A 102 -14.12 -11.00 -13.35
N VAL A 103 -13.08 -10.90 -12.51
CA VAL A 103 -12.60 -12.06 -11.76
C VAL A 103 -13.63 -12.52 -10.73
N ALA A 104 -14.29 -11.60 -10.03
CA ALA A 104 -15.32 -11.96 -9.06
C ALA A 104 -16.49 -12.71 -9.71
N TYR A 105 -16.86 -12.34 -10.94
CA TYR A 105 -17.95 -12.98 -11.67
C TYR A 105 -17.54 -14.35 -12.24
N TYR A 106 -16.36 -14.46 -12.84
CA TYR A 106 -15.97 -15.67 -13.60
C TYR A 106 -15.02 -16.63 -12.86
N LYS A 107 -14.19 -16.12 -11.95
CA LYS A 107 -13.09 -16.86 -11.30
C LYS A 107 -12.92 -16.43 -9.83
N SER A 108 -14.00 -16.42 -9.05
CA SER A 108 -14.02 -15.90 -7.67
C SER A 108 -13.03 -16.58 -6.71
N SER A 109 -12.73 -17.87 -6.92
CA SER A 109 -11.71 -18.60 -6.17
C SER A 109 -10.30 -18.01 -6.35
N ILE A 110 -9.98 -17.50 -7.54
CA ILE A 110 -8.71 -16.84 -7.84
C ILE A 110 -8.59 -15.52 -7.06
N LEU A 111 -9.66 -14.73 -7.05
CA LEU A 111 -9.72 -13.48 -6.29
C LEU A 111 -9.49 -13.72 -4.80
N ILE A 112 -10.15 -14.74 -4.23
CA ILE A 112 -10.00 -15.12 -2.83
C ILE A 112 -8.56 -15.61 -2.56
N ALA A 113 -8.01 -16.44 -3.43
CA ALA A 113 -6.64 -16.94 -3.30
C ALA A 113 -5.60 -15.81 -3.32
N ALA A 114 -5.74 -14.85 -4.25
CA ALA A 114 -4.89 -13.66 -4.31
C ALA A 114 -4.98 -12.84 -3.01
N LEU A 115 -6.21 -12.61 -2.51
CA LEU A 115 -6.46 -11.85 -1.30
C LEU A 115 -5.86 -12.52 -0.06
N VAL A 116 -6.13 -13.81 0.16
CA VAL A 116 -5.58 -14.58 1.29
C VAL A 116 -4.05 -14.59 1.24
N THR A 117 -3.47 -14.84 0.07
CA THR A 117 -2.02 -14.89 -0.11
C THR A 117 -1.38 -13.52 0.16
N THR A 118 -2.03 -12.43 -0.26
CA THR A 118 -1.57 -11.05 0.05
C THR A 118 -1.48 -10.82 1.54
N PHE A 119 -2.51 -11.18 2.30
CA PHE A 119 -2.52 -11.01 3.75
C PHE A 119 -1.44 -11.86 4.43
N LEU A 120 -1.25 -13.10 3.99
CA LEU A 120 -0.22 -13.98 4.53
C LEU A 120 1.20 -13.45 4.26
N ILE A 121 1.50 -13.10 3.01
CA ILE A 121 2.81 -12.56 2.64
C ILE A 121 3.07 -11.25 3.37
N SER A 122 2.15 -10.29 3.30
CA SER A 122 2.34 -8.97 3.90
C SER A 122 2.42 -9.06 5.43
N GLY A 123 1.61 -9.90 6.05
CA GLY A 123 1.68 -10.16 7.50
C GLY A 123 3.02 -10.76 7.91
N ALA A 124 3.50 -11.77 7.18
CA ALA A 124 4.82 -12.37 7.42
C ALA A 124 5.95 -11.35 7.21
N THR A 125 5.87 -10.52 6.16
CA THR A 125 6.84 -9.45 5.89
C THR A 125 6.89 -8.42 7.01
N ILE A 126 5.74 -7.98 7.51
CA ILE A 126 5.66 -7.04 8.64
C ILE A 126 6.31 -7.66 9.89
N LEU A 127 6.00 -8.93 10.21
CA LEU A 127 6.61 -9.62 11.35
C LEU A 127 8.13 -9.75 11.20
N ALA A 128 8.61 -10.12 10.01
CA ALA A 128 10.03 -10.22 9.72
C ALA A 128 10.72 -8.85 9.84
N ALA A 129 10.12 -7.79 9.30
CA ALA A 129 10.67 -6.44 9.34
C ALA A 129 10.79 -5.87 10.76
N ARG A 130 9.92 -6.30 11.68
CA ARG A 130 9.97 -5.92 13.10
C ARG A 130 11.00 -6.70 13.92
N THR A 131 11.42 -7.87 13.44
CA THR A 131 12.38 -8.73 14.16
C THR A 131 13.81 -8.57 13.65
N VAL A 132 13.98 -8.35 12.35
CA VAL A 132 15.29 -8.19 11.72
C VAL A 132 15.75 -6.74 11.82
N LYS A 133 16.95 -6.51 12.35
CA LYS A 133 17.57 -5.16 12.36
C LYS A 133 18.54 -5.02 11.20
N ILE A 134 18.30 -4.03 10.34
CA ILE A 134 19.22 -3.67 9.25
C ILE A 134 19.95 -2.38 9.63
N SER A 135 21.27 -2.35 9.41
CA SER A 135 22.06 -1.14 9.62
C SER A 135 21.63 -0.04 8.64
N GLU A 136 21.76 1.21 9.06
CA GLU A 136 21.32 2.37 8.25
C GLU A 136 21.94 2.37 6.84
N ASP A 137 23.25 2.15 6.73
CA ASP A 137 23.96 2.10 5.44
C ASP A 137 23.39 1.03 4.50
N LYS A 138 23.06 -0.15 5.02
CA LYS A 138 22.47 -1.23 4.24
C LYS A 138 21.04 -0.90 3.84
N SER A 139 20.27 -0.33 4.76
CA SER A 139 18.90 0.12 4.50
C SER A 139 18.87 1.14 3.36
N GLN A 140 19.74 2.15 3.40
CA GLN A 140 19.86 3.16 2.35
C GLN A 140 20.29 2.57 1.00
N ALA A 141 21.21 1.61 0.99
CA ALA A 141 21.61 0.91 -0.24
C ALA A 141 20.44 0.13 -0.86
N ILE A 142 19.65 -0.57 -0.03
CA ILE A 142 18.48 -1.30 -0.48
C ILE A 142 17.42 -0.33 -1.02
N VAL A 143 17.16 0.80 -0.34
CA VAL A 143 16.24 1.84 -0.84
C VAL A 143 16.64 2.31 -2.24
N LYS A 144 17.92 2.64 -2.46
CA LYS A 144 18.40 3.09 -3.78
C LYS A 144 18.21 2.02 -4.85
N PHE A 145 18.51 0.77 -4.53
CA PHE A 145 18.27 -0.36 -5.42
C PHE A 145 16.78 -0.52 -5.76
N LEU A 146 15.91 -0.47 -4.74
CA LEU A 146 14.46 -0.56 -4.93
C LEU A 146 13.92 0.60 -5.76
N ILE A 147 14.41 1.82 -5.61
CA ILE A 147 13.98 2.93 -6.46
C ILE A 147 14.29 2.63 -7.94
N ILE A 148 15.50 2.16 -8.26
CA ILE A 148 15.91 1.85 -9.63
C ILE A 148 15.04 0.72 -10.21
N VAL A 149 14.90 -0.38 -9.47
CA VAL A 149 14.11 -1.54 -9.91
C VAL A 149 12.64 -1.17 -10.05
N GLY A 150 12.09 -0.38 -9.13
CA GLY A 150 10.70 0.08 -9.16
C GLY A 150 10.41 0.94 -10.38
N ILE A 151 11.31 1.87 -10.71
CA ILE A 151 11.20 2.69 -11.94
C ILE A 151 11.30 1.79 -13.18
N ALA A 152 12.24 0.85 -13.23
CA ALA A 152 12.39 -0.06 -14.35
C ALA A 152 11.13 -0.93 -14.56
N ALA A 153 10.57 -1.48 -13.48
CA ALA A 153 9.35 -2.27 -13.50
C ALA A 153 8.14 -1.43 -13.96
N PHE A 154 8.05 -0.18 -13.50
CA PHE A 154 7.01 0.76 -13.92
C PHE A 154 7.10 1.13 -15.40
N ILE A 155 8.30 1.37 -15.93
CA ILE A 155 8.48 1.59 -17.37
C ILE A 155 8.12 0.33 -18.15
N ALA A 156 8.52 -0.85 -17.68
CA ALA A 156 8.18 -2.12 -18.32
C ALA A 156 6.67 -2.36 -18.37
N SER A 157 5.92 -2.01 -17.31
CA SER A 157 4.45 -2.11 -17.32
C SER A 157 3.82 -1.18 -18.34
N ILE A 158 4.29 0.07 -18.46
CA ILE A 158 3.84 1.01 -19.51
C ILE A 158 4.12 0.45 -20.90
N VAL A 159 5.31 -0.08 -21.15
CA VAL A 159 5.66 -0.68 -22.44
C VAL A 159 4.74 -1.87 -22.74
N ASN A 160 4.45 -2.71 -21.74
CA ASN A 160 3.55 -3.85 -21.93
C ASN A 160 2.10 -3.46 -22.21
N LEU A 161 1.64 -2.25 -21.82
CA LEU A 161 0.32 -1.75 -22.22
C LEU A 161 0.17 -1.66 -23.75
N PHE A 162 1.26 -1.39 -24.47
CA PHE A 162 1.29 -1.31 -25.92
C PHE A 162 1.60 -2.65 -26.59
N LEU A 163 2.51 -3.44 -26.01
CA LEU A 163 2.88 -4.75 -26.54
C LEU A 163 1.79 -5.81 -26.32
N LYS A 164 1.00 -5.69 -25.25
CA LYS A 164 -0.05 -6.64 -24.84
C LYS A 164 0.43 -8.09 -24.75
N SER A 165 1.68 -8.29 -24.34
CA SER A 165 2.29 -9.62 -24.26
C SER A 165 1.95 -10.26 -22.91
N GLY A 166 1.29 -11.42 -22.94
CA GLY A 166 0.92 -12.17 -21.73
C GLY A 166 2.13 -12.62 -20.93
N ILE A 167 3.14 -13.21 -21.58
CA ILE A 167 4.37 -13.69 -20.92
C ILE A 167 5.15 -12.51 -20.33
N PHE A 168 5.26 -11.40 -21.06
CA PHE A 168 5.95 -10.22 -20.56
C PHE A 168 5.20 -9.62 -19.36
N GLY A 169 3.86 -9.59 -19.40
CA GLY A 169 3.01 -9.21 -18.27
C GLY A 169 3.24 -10.07 -17.03
N LEU A 170 3.31 -11.39 -17.19
CA LEU A 170 3.60 -12.31 -16.08
C LEU A 170 4.97 -12.01 -15.44
N ILE A 171 6.01 -11.79 -16.25
CA ILE A 171 7.35 -11.45 -15.75
C ILE A 171 7.30 -10.13 -14.96
N ILE A 172 6.60 -9.12 -15.47
CA ILE A 172 6.43 -7.83 -14.81
C ILE A 172 5.72 -8.00 -13.46
N ALA A 173 4.64 -8.80 -13.40
CA ALA A 173 3.90 -9.07 -12.17
C ALA A 173 4.78 -9.77 -11.12
N ILE A 174 5.61 -10.74 -11.51
CA ILE A 174 6.56 -11.41 -10.59
C ILE A 174 7.59 -10.42 -10.05
N ILE A 175 8.15 -9.56 -10.91
CA ILE A 175 9.11 -8.53 -10.50
C ILE A 175 8.45 -7.54 -9.54
N PHE A 176 7.24 -7.07 -9.84
CA PHE A 176 6.50 -6.15 -8.96
C PHE A 176 6.14 -6.78 -7.61
N LEU A 177 5.80 -8.08 -7.59
CA LEU A 177 5.54 -8.80 -6.35
C LEU A 177 6.77 -8.80 -5.45
N ILE A 178 7.92 -9.25 -5.97
CA ILE A 178 9.18 -9.31 -5.21
C ILE A 178 9.59 -7.92 -4.73
N TRP A 179 9.51 -6.95 -5.63
CA TRP A 179 9.82 -5.56 -5.33
C TRP A 179 8.93 -5.00 -4.22
N SER A 180 7.62 -5.21 -4.29
CA SER A 180 6.65 -4.69 -3.30
C SER A 180 6.85 -5.33 -1.93
N VAL A 181 7.17 -6.62 -1.87
CA VAL A 181 7.51 -7.31 -0.62
C VAL A 181 8.78 -6.74 0.00
N ALA A 182 9.83 -6.52 -0.81
CA ALA A 182 11.08 -5.93 -0.33
C ALA A 182 10.91 -4.47 0.11
N ALA A 183 10.14 -3.68 -0.64
CA ALA A 183 9.81 -2.30 -0.28
C ALA A 183 8.99 -2.23 1.01
N LEU A 184 8.03 -3.15 1.19
CA LEU A 184 7.23 -3.23 2.42
C LEU A 184 8.12 -3.55 3.60
N PHE A 185 9.00 -4.52 3.45
CA PHE A 185 9.97 -4.88 4.49
C PHE A 185 10.80 -3.67 4.93
N ILE A 186 11.38 -2.94 3.98
CA ILE A 186 12.25 -1.80 4.27
C ILE A 186 11.48 -0.64 4.91
N THR A 187 10.29 -0.33 4.40
CA THR A 187 9.44 0.73 4.94
C THR A 187 9.11 0.46 6.41
N ILE A 188 8.68 -0.77 6.73
CA ILE A 188 8.37 -1.15 8.12
C ILE A 188 9.61 -1.12 9.00
N ASN A 189 10.77 -1.52 8.48
CA ASN A 189 12.03 -1.52 9.22
C ASN A 189 12.50 -0.11 9.58
N GLN A 190 12.15 0.90 8.78
CA GLN A 190 12.56 2.30 8.99
C GLN A 190 11.64 3.05 9.96
N LEU A 191 10.42 2.58 10.24
CA LEU A 191 9.48 3.30 11.12
C LEU A 191 10.05 3.56 12.52
N ASP A 192 10.71 2.57 13.12
CA ASP A 192 11.32 2.74 14.45
C ASP A 192 12.47 3.77 14.44
N GLN A 193 13.20 3.87 13.31
CA GLN A 193 14.26 4.85 13.12
C GLN A 193 13.70 6.27 12.97
N ILE A 194 12.62 6.42 12.20
CA ILE A 194 11.91 7.69 12.03
C ILE A 194 11.35 8.17 13.37
N GLU A 195 10.71 7.28 14.12
CA GLU A 195 10.18 7.59 15.46
C GLU A 195 11.29 8.06 16.41
N ALA A 196 12.45 7.40 16.39
CA ALA A 196 13.60 7.80 17.20
C ALA A 196 14.16 9.19 16.84
N LEU A 197 14.14 9.58 15.56
CA LEU A 197 14.63 10.88 15.08
C LEU A 197 13.69 12.04 15.46
N VAL A 198 12.39 11.80 15.41
CA VAL A 198 11.35 12.82 15.62
C VAL A 198 10.97 12.93 17.10
N GLY A 199 11.23 11.87 17.86
CA GLY A 199 10.91 11.78 19.28
C GLY A 199 9.41 11.69 19.52
N ASP A 200 8.98 12.22 20.66
CA ASP A 200 7.72 11.85 21.29
C ASP A 200 6.54 12.74 20.92
N ASN A 201 6.70 13.66 19.96
CA ASN A 201 5.66 14.62 19.58
C ASN A 201 4.46 13.92 18.91
N PRO A 202 3.29 13.82 19.57
CA PRO A 202 2.16 13.06 19.06
C PRO A 202 1.58 13.62 17.75
N GLU A 203 1.71 14.92 17.52
CA GLU A 203 1.20 15.55 16.29
C GLU A 203 2.05 15.15 15.08
N ILE A 204 3.37 15.22 15.23
CA ILE A 204 4.30 14.88 14.14
C ILE A 204 4.22 13.38 13.84
N LEU A 205 4.19 12.53 14.88
CA LEU A 205 4.01 11.09 14.71
C LEU A 205 2.72 10.74 13.98
N ASP A 206 1.63 11.46 14.23
CA ASP A 206 0.36 11.24 13.55
C ASP A 206 0.40 11.67 12.08
N LYS A 207 1.04 12.79 11.75
CA LYS A 207 1.24 13.22 10.35
C LYS A 207 2.13 12.26 9.58
N LEU A 208 3.22 11.81 10.18
CA LEU A 208 4.11 10.81 9.58
C LEU A 208 3.39 9.48 9.41
N ALA A 209 2.58 9.06 10.39
CA ALA A 209 1.78 7.85 10.26
C ALA A 209 0.80 7.93 9.08
N LEU A 210 0.10 9.08 8.91
CA LEU A 210 -0.76 9.32 7.76
C LEU A 210 0.01 9.21 6.45
N TRP A 211 1.20 9.80 6.36
CA TRP A 211 2.05 9.75 5.17
C TRP A 211 2.54 8.34 4.86
N GLU A 212 3.22 7.70 5.81
CA GLU A 212 3.83 6.37 5.64
C GLU A 212 2.77 5.30 5.36
N SER A 213 1.58 5.44 5.94
CA SER A 213 0.49 4.48 5.74
C SER A 213 -0.01 4.41 4.29
N VAL A 214 0.10 5.50 3.52
CA VAL A 214 -0.25 5.48 2.09
C VAL A 214 0.77 4.66 1.32
N GLY A 215 2.06 4.81 1.63
CA GLY A 215 3.12 3.99 1.04
C GLY A 215 2.92 2.51 1.35
N VAL A 216 2.65 2.18 2.62
CA VAL A 216 2.32 0.80 3.04
C VAL A 216 1.09 0.28 2.29
N PHE A 217 0.02 1.05 2.23
CA PHE A 217 -1.22 0.67 1.53
C PHE A 217 -0.98 0.39 0.03
N ILE A 218 -0.20 1.22 -0.66
CA ILE A 218 0.18 0.99 -2.07
C ILE A 218 0.93 -0.33 -2.23
N MET A 219 1.82 -0.69 -1.30
CA MET A 219 2.55 -1.96 -1.36
C MET A 219 1.64 -3.17 -1.15
N PHE A 220 0.69 -3.09 -0.20
CA PHE A 220 -0.35 -4.13 -0.05
C PHE A 220 -1.16 -4.30 -1.35
N TYR A 221 -1.59 -3.20 -1.96
CA TYR A 221 -2.30 -3.21 -3.23
C TYR A 221 -1.45 -3.83 -4.36
N ASN A 222 -0.19 -3.46 -4.47
CA ASN A 222 0.70 -3.99 -5.51
C ASN A 222 0.95 -5.49 -5.34
N ILE A 223 1.14 -5.97 -4.10
CA ILE A 223 1.24 -7.41 -3.82
C ILE A 223 -0.04 -8.11 -4.28
N PHE A 224 -1.20 -7.55 -3.93
CA PHE A 224 -2.49 -8.11 -4.32
C PHE A 224 -2.70 -8.20 -5.83
N ILE A 225 -2.51 -7.10 -6.56
CA ILE A 225 -2.68 -7.08 -8.01
C ILE A 225 -1.66 -7.98 -8.70
N SER A 226 -0.41 -7.98 -8.25
CA SER A 226 0.63 -8.85 -8.82
C SER A 226 0.28 -10.33 -8.65
N LEU A 227 -0.18 -10.74 -7.46
CA LEU A 227 -0.63 -12.10 -7.22
C LEU A 227 -1.86 -12.45 -8.05
N LEU A 228 -2.82 -11.52 -8.16
CA LEU A 228 -4.01 -11.71 -8.97
C LEU A 228 -3.65 -11.95 -10.44
N GLU A 229 -2.76 -11.13 -11.02
CA GLU A 229 -2.27 -11.27 -12.39
C GLU A 229 -1.50 -12.58 -12.61
N ILE A 230 -0.60 -12.95 -11.69
CA ILE A 230 0.15 -14.21 -11.74
C ILE A 230 -0.82 -15.39 -11.76
N LEU A 231 -1.76 -15.42 -10.82
CA LEU A 231 -2.72 -16.52 -10.69
C LEU A 231 -3.62 -16.61 -11.92
N LEU A 232 -4.09 -15.47 -12.45
CA LEU A 232 -4.85 -15.45 -13.70
C LEU A 232 -4.04 -15.96 -14.88
N SER A 233 -2.77 -15.58 -15.01
CA SER A 233 -1.91 -16.05 -16.09
C SER A 233 -1.62 -17.55 -16.01
N LEU A 234 -1.46 -18.10 -14.80
CA LEU A 234 -1.15 -19.53 -14.60
C LEU A 234 -2.38 -20.43 -14.71
N MET A 235 -3.58 -19.92 -14.39
CA MET A 235 -4.82 -20.69 -14.47
C MET A 235 -5.56 -20.48 -15.79
N GLY A 236 -5.33 -19.36 -16.48
CA GLY A 236 -5.84 -19.12 -17.83
C GLY A 236 -5.14 -19.94 -18.91
N SER A 237 -3.91 -20.42 -18.68
CA SER A 237 -3.17 -21.26 -19.63
C SER A 237 -3.63 -22.73 -19.69
N ASN A 238 -4.58 -23.13 -18.84
CA ASN A 238 -5.06 -24.51 -18.74
C ASN A 238 -6.47 -24.71 -19.36
N GLU A 239 -7.03 -23.69 -20.02
CA GLU A 239 -8.34 -23.71 -20.67
C GLU A 239 -8.26 -23.61 -22.21
N GLU A 240 -7.10 -23.93 -22.81
CA GLU A 240 -6.93 -24.23 -24.25
C GLU A 240 -6.76 -25.74 -24.47
#